data_AF-A0A1H3XMJ2-F1
#
_entry.id   AF-A0A1H3XMJ2-F1
#
_cell.length_a   1.000
_cell.length_b   1.000
_cell.length_c   1.000
_cell.angle_alpha   90.00
_cell.angle_beta   90.00
_cell.angle_gamma   90.00
#
_symmetry.space_group_name_H-M   'P 1'
#
loop_
_entity.id
_entity.type
_entity.pdbx_description
1 polymer ?
#
loop_
_entity_poly.entity_id
_entity_poly.type
_entity_poly.pdbx_seq_one_letter_code
_entity_poly.pdbx_strand_id
1 'polypeptide(L)'
;MKKLVLFLAIIGLLMGNVLSSSVQADPDIASVSQPLSHSGQLWNRLLIPVCWENPSADNASGRFWTQDAVERSWDAVSNINFTGWDNCTPSSQGIRILIADEGPHTNALGVGLDGMENGVVLNFTFNNWEASCQANLEYCIRAIAVHEFGHALGFAHEHNRTDRAMCNAEPQGTNPTYFITTYDQSSIMNYCSPTWNNNGNLSALDVAGIRMIYGPFDNGTPASVRLTGAMNIVDGEDGRNETGTFDINHQFNLTTTNPSDEKIFNYCVGSEVRVALAVRAQLVPGTTKVNLYSQADMYEGKSCNTNDHEDSDNSSVDISTDTDYRVQSTRLTLENYQFFGSNDAATINLQMERVALSEEAARKCTSCKSIADKAIFMNNAVSGCKAYIQGNIAWDQNGKLKYWAESNLHKLCDGTTSKYSPGNCFMYVMREGDKWGRKPEDIVNWQKAVEICASTSNAQSSTACLKNTVATGKSFDQAIQACKIKR
;
A
#
# COMPACT_ATOMS: atom_id res chain seq x y z
N MET A 1 -17.64 77.92 21.01
CA MET A 1 -18.60 77.74 22.13
C MET A 1 -19.56 76.61 21.76
N LYS A 2 -19.67 75.60 22.63
CA LYS A 2 -20.79 74.64 22.82
C LYS A 2 -21.23 73.82 21.58
N LYS A 3 -20.96 72.50 21.58
CA LYS A 3 -21.89 71.39 21.99
C LYS A 3 -23.12 71.33 21.07
N LEU A 4 -23.50 70.22 20.45
CA LEU A 4 -24.03 69.00 21.09
C LEU A 4 -24.32 67.99 19.93
N VAL A 5 -23.65 66.84 19.81
CA VAL A 5 -24.03 65.49 20.34
C VAL A 5 -25.36 64.93 19.79
N LEU A 6 -25.26 63.87 18.97
CA LEU A 6 -25.93 62.56 19.13
C LEU A 6 -25.31 61.61 18.07
N PHE A 7 -24.34 60.74 18.37
CA PHE A 7 -24.39 59.46 19.10
C PHE A 7 -25.50 58.50 18.65
N LEU A 8 -25.13 57.58 17.75
CA LEU A 8 -25.36 56.15 17.95
C LEU A 8 -24.15 55.41 17.41
N ALA A 9 -23.32 55.02 18.38
CA ALA A 9 -22.14 54.18 18.28
C ALA A 9 -22.61 52.74 18.55
N ILE A 10 -22.14 51.71 17.85
CA ILE A 10 -21.10 50.74 18.25
C ILE A 10 -21.57 49.44 17.54
N ILE A 11 -20.81 48.72 16.73
CA ILE A 11 -19.54 48.00 16.95
C ILE A 11 -18.86 47.95 15.56
N GLY A 12 -17.69 48.56 15.28
CA GLY A 12 -16.39 48.37 15.92
C GLY A 12 -15.65 47.23 15.21
N LEU A 13 -15.05 47.47 14.03
CA LEU A 13 -13.59 47.64 13.81
C LEU A 13 -12.79 46.36 14.18
N LEU A 14 -11.95 45.74 13.34
CA LEU A 14 -10.81 46.26 12.59
C LEU A 14 -10.36 45.20 11.57
N MET A 15 -10.20 45.58 10.31
CA MET A 15 -8.91 45.80 9.61
C MET A 15 -8.10 44.55 9.27
N GLY A 16 -7.92 44.36 7.97
CA GLY A 16 -6.91 43.49 7.39
C GLY A 16 -6.90 43.65 5.87
N ASN A 17 -6.23 44.70 5.39
CA ASN A 17 -5.87 44.84 3.99
C ASN A 17 -5.02 43.64 3.56
N VAL A 18 -5.39 42.96 2.47
CA VAL A 18 -4.40 42.25 1.64
C VAL A 18 -4.58 42.71 0.22
N LEU A 19 -3.57 43.44 -0.25
CA LEU A 19 -3.31 43.73 -1.65
C LEU A 19 -3.11 42.41 -2.39
N SER A 20 -3.98 42.10 -3.34
CA SER A 20 -3.80 41.00 -4.30
C SER A 20 -2.80 41.46 -5.36
N SER A 21 -1.51 41.35 -5.04
CA SER A 21 -0.43 41.47 -6.01
C SER A 21 -0.24 40.12 -6.73
N SER A 22 -0.47 40.14 -8.04
CA SER A 22 -0.08 39.11 -9.00
C SER A 22 1.44 38.93 -9.01
N VAL A 23 1.92 37.72 -8.69
CA VAL A 23 3.28 37.25 -9.01
C VAL A 23 3.19 35.78 -9.45
N GLN A 24 3.64 35.56 -10.68
CA GLN A 24 3.98 34.28 -11.31
C GLN A 24 4.73 33.31 -10.40
N ALA A 25 4.40 32.02 -10.49
CA ALA A 25 5.21 31.00 -11.17
C ALA A 25 4.66 29.62 -10.82
N ASP A 26 4.10 28.94 -11.83
CA ASP A 26 4.13 27.48 -11.92
C ASP A 26 5.49 27.13 -12.56
N PRO A 27 6.23 26.15 -12.02
CA PRO A 27 6.76 25.17 -12.94
C PRO A 27 6.68 23.75 -12.39
N ASP A 28 5.85 22.95 -13.05
CA ASP A 28 6.10 21.57 -13.47
C ASP A 28 6.22 20.52 -12.32
N ILE A 29 5.78 19.27 -12.45
CA ILE A 29 6.34 18.27 -13.36
C ILE A 29 5.37 17.08 -13.47
N ALA A 30 5.05 16.76 -14.73
CA ALA A 30 4.90 15.44 -15.35
C ALA A 30 3.93 14.39 -14.79
N SER A 31 3.04 13.92 -15.66
CA SER A 31 2.86 12.47 -15.79
C SER A 31 4.19 11.82 -16.14
N VAL A 32 4.55 10.77 -15.43
CA VAL A 32 5.19 9.61 -16.05
C VAL A 32 4.57 8.38 -15.40
N SER A 33 3.98 7.52 -16.21
CA SER A 33 3.75 6.13 -15.85
C SER A 33 4.79 5.31 -16.61
N GLN A 34 5.79 4.69 -15.96
CA GLN A 34 6.17 3.27 -16.01
C GLN A 34 7.53 2.96 -15.29
N PRO A 35 7.77 1.74 -14.72
CA PRO A 35 8.12 1.49 -13.26
C PRO A 35 9.50 0.99 -12.60
N LEU A 36 9.51 0.26 -11.46
CA LEU A 36 10.63 -0.34 -10.63
C LEU A 36 11.40 -1.67 -11.01
N SER A 37 12.73 -1.82 -10.79
CA SER A 37 13.55 -3.03 -11.13
C SER A 37 13.93 -4.01 -9.96
N HIS A 38 14.12 -5.34 -10.22
CA HIS A 38 14.46 -6.35 -9.18
C HIS A 38 15.60 -7.33 -9.56
N SER A 39 16.18 -8.04 -8.58
CA SER A 39 17.35 -8.93 -8.75
C SER A 39 17.05 -10.45 -8.74
N GLY A 40 15.79 -10.87 -8.63
CA GLY A 40 15.39 -12.28 -8.58
C GLY A 40 15.36 -12.93 -7.18
N GLN A 41 15.83 -12.23 -6.13
CA GLN A 41 15.82 -12.71 -4.75
C GLN A 41 14.54 -12.32 -4.01
N LEU A 42 13.39 -12.78 -4.49
CA LEU A 42 12.09 -12.40 -3.94
C LEU A 42 11.68 -13.30 -2.76
N TRP A 43 10.88 -12.75 -1.84
CA TRP A 43 10.29 -13.56 -0.78
C TRP A 43 9.30 -14.57 -1.39
N ASN A 44 9.37 -15.82 -0.94
CA ASN A 44 8.41 -16.87 -1.29
C ASN A 44 7.21 -16.93 -0.32
N ARG A 45 7.18 -16.04 0.67
CA ARG A 45 6.12 -15.86 1.66
C ARG A 45 5.67 -14.40 1.65
N LEU A 46 4.38 -14.19 1.91
CA LEU A 46 3.78 -12.85 1.94
C LEU A 46 3.81 -12.23 3.34
N LEU A 47 3.80 -13.06 4.38
CA LEU A 47 4.08 -12.66 5.76
C LEU A 47 5.59 -12.60 5.96
N ILE A 48 6.14 -11.40 6.12
CA ILE A 48 7.57 -11.18 6.26
C ILE A 48 7.82 -10.67 7.69
N PRO A 49 8.40 -11.51 8.57
CA PRO A 49 8.75 -11.09 9.92
C PRO A 49 9.78 -9.95 9.89
N VAL A 50 9.62 -8.99 10.79
CA VAL A 50 10.54 -7.87 11.00
C VAL A 50 10.87 -7.81 12.49
N CYS A 51 12.12 -7.51 12.85
CA CYS A 51 12.51 -7.28 14.24
C CYS A 51 13.64 -6.26 14.37
N TRP A 52 13.82 -5.70 15.58
CA TRP A 52 14.86 -4.74 15.92
C TRP A 52 15.98 -5.38 16.73
N GLU A 53 17.22 -5.14 16.36
CA GLU A 53 18.38 -5.75 17.03
C GLU A 53 18.80 -5.01 18.30
N ASN A 54 18.65 -3.68 18.31
CA ASN A 54 19.01 -2.82 19.45
C ASN A 54 17.92 -1.79 19.81
N PRO A 55 16.65 -2.19 19.96
CA PRO A 55 15.59 -1.26 20.38
C PRO A 55 15.83 -0.79 21.81
N SER A 56 15.66 0.51 22.04
CA SER A 56 15.75 1.14 23.35
C SER A 56 14.62 2.15 23.55
N ALA A 57 14.47 2.70 24.76
CA ALA A 57 13.50 3.76 24.98
C ALA A 57 13.79 5.00 24.11
N ASP A 58 15.08 5.31 23.90
CA ASP A 58 15.52 6.53 23.20
C ASP A 58 15.19 6.51 21.70
N ASN A 59 15.15 5.32 21.10
CA ASN A 59 14.90 5.16 19.66
C ASN A 59 13.43 4.76 19.34
N ALA A 60 12.52 4.82 20.32
CA ALA A 60 11.13 4.40 20.17
C ALA A 60 10.35 5.15 19.07
N SER A 61 10.50 6.48 18.99
CA SER A 61 9.81 7.29 17.96
C SER A 61 10.26 6.93 16.55
N GLY A 62 11.57 6.73 16.34
CA GLY A 62 12.10 6.33 15.04
C GLY A 62 11.62 4.94 14.60
N ARG A 63 11.50 3.99 15.55
CA ARG A 63 10.94 2.67 15.26
C ARG A 63 9.48 2.76 14.84
N PHE A 64 8.68 3.56 15.55
CA PHE A 64 7.29 3.81 15.20
C PHE A 64 7.17 4.44 13.81
N TRP A 65 7.94 5.50 13.52
CA TRP A 65 7.92 6.16 12.21
C TRP A 65 8.34 5.25 11.06
N THR A 66 9.30 4.35 11.31
CA THR A 66 9.73 3.34 10.33
C THR A 66 8.58 2.38 10.02
N GLN A 67 8.04 1.71 11.05
CA GLN A 67 6.95 0.74 10.91
C GLN A 67 5.77 1.35 10.16
N ASP A 68 5.29 2.49 10.64
CA ASP A 68 4.11 3.17 10.10
C ASP A 68 4.33 3.75 8.69
N ALA A 69 5.57 4.07 8.29
CA ALA A 69 5.86 4.48 6.91
C ALA A 69 5.87 3.27 5.95
N VAL A 70 6.44 2.15 6.39
CA VAL A 70 6.52 0.91 5.60
C VAL A 70 5.14 0.31 5.39
N GLU A 71 4.35 0.21 6.46
CA GLU A 71 2.98 -0.34 6.41
C GLU A 71 2.06 0.51 5.51
N ARG A 72 2.19 1.85 5.55
CA ARG A 72 1.36 2.74 4.72
C ARG A 72 1.83 2.91 3.29
N SER A 73 2.98 2.32 2.93
CA SER A 73 3.55 2.38 1.59
C SER A 73 3.43 1.03 0.89
N TRP A 74 4.37 0.11 1.15
CA TRP A 74 4.50 -1.15 0.42
C TRP A 74 3.42 -2.17 0.78
N ASP A 75 3.13 -2.31 2.07
CA ASP A 75 2.09 -3.21 2.58
C ASP A 75 0.70 -2.76 2.07
N ALA A 76 0.34 -1.50 2.31
CA ALA A 76 -0.93 -0.91 1.91
C ALA A 76 -1.29 -1.03 0.41
N VAL A 77 -0.31 -1.24 -0.47
CA VAL A 77 -0.55 -1.33 -1.91
C VAL A 77 -0.33 -2.73 -2.48
N SER A 78 0.19 -3.70 -1.73
CA SER A 78 0.47 -5.05 -2.21
C SER A 78 -0.08 -6.14 -1.28
N ASN A 79 0.16 -7.41 -1.59
CA ASN A 79 -0.30 -8.52 -0.76
C ASN A 79 0.73 -8.97 0.30
N ILE A 80 1.86 -8.26 0.42
CA ILE A 80 2.81 -8.50 1.51
C ILE A 80 2.21 -8.00 2.82
N ASN A 81 2.65 -8.57 3.94
CA ASN A 81 2.34 -8.08 5.27
C ASN A 81 3.60 -8.18 6.12
N PHE A 82 4.06 -7.04 6.62
CA PHE A 82 5.18 -7.00 7.55
C PHE A 82 4.68 -7.20 8.98
N THR A 83 5.21 -8.20 9.68
CA THR A 83 4.72 -8.58 11.01
C THR A 83 5.81 -8.61 12.05
N GLY A 84 5.46 -8.44 13.32
CA GLY A 84 6.39 -8.57 14.44
C GLY A 84 6.80 -7.21 14.99
N TRP A 85 7.93 -6.67 14.54
CA TRP A 85 8.49 -5.38 15.01
C TRP A 85 8.96 -5.36 16.48
N ASP A 86 9.16 -6.54 17.08
CA ASP A 86 9.73 -6.71 18.42
C ASP A 86 11.26 -6.87 18.40
N ASN A 87 11.89 -7.09 19.56
CA ASN A 87 13.32 -7.40 19.65
C ASN A 87 13.68 -8.67 18.87
N CYS A 88 14.77 -8.62 18.12
CA CYS A 88 15.35 -9.81 17.53
C CYS A 88 15.90 -10.76 18.60
N THR A 89 15.78 -12.05 18.32
CA THR A 89 16.49 -13.13 19.01
C THR A 89 17.57 -13.69 18.08
N PRO A 90 18.56 -14.44 18.58
CA PRO A 90 19.58 -15.05 17.72
C PRO A 90 19.01 -15.99 16.63
N SER A 91 17.79 -16.51 16.80
CA SER A 91 17.10 -17.36 15.84
C SER A 91 16.04 -16.62 14.99
N SER A 92 15.89 -15.30 15.17
CA SER A 92 14.93 -14.51 14.40
C SER A 92 15.17 -14.66 12.91
N GLN A 93 14.10 -14.97 12.19
CA GLN A 93 14.04 -15.02 10.73
C GLN A 93 13.37 -13.73 10.21
N GLY A 94 13.43 -13.49 8.92
CA GLY A 94 12.90 -12.29 8.27
C GLY A 94 13.89 -11.13 8.30
N ILE A 95 13.36 -9.91 8.22
CA ILE A 95 14.15 -8.67 8.17
C ILE A 95 14.58 -8.29 9.59
N ARG A 96 15.88 -8.21 9.81
CA ARG A 96 16.45 -7.74 11.09
C ARG A 96 17.04 -6.36 10.91
N ILE A 97 16.64 -5.42 11.78
CA ILE A 97 17.00 -4.01 11.67
C ILE A 97 17.93 -3.58 12.79
N LEU A 98 19.11 -3.07 12.42
CA LEU A 98 20.02 -2.38 13.32
C LEU A 98 19.77 -0.86 13.26
N ILE A 99 19.71 -0.21 14.42
CA ILE A 99 19.70 1.25 14.52
C ILE A 99 21.13 1.73 14.79
N ALA A 100 21.72 2.48 13.86
CA ALA A 100 23.10 2.96 13.98
C ALA A 100 23.28 4.36 13.36
N ASP A 101 24.18 5.16 13.94
CA ASP A 101 24.47 6.52 13.45
C ASP A 101 25.45 6.50 12.27
N GLU A 102 25.06 5.84 11.19
CA GLU A 102 25.83 5.71 9.95
C GLU A 102 24.93 5.88 8.73
N GLY A 103 25.47 5.67 7.52
CA GLY A 103 24.67 5.73 6.29
C GLY A 103 23.66 4.57 6.26
N PRO A 104 22.35 4.84 6.17
CA PRO A 104 21.34 3.79 6.05
C PRO A 104 21.57 2.94 4.81
N HIS A 105 21.37 1.63 4.94
CA HIS A 105 21.59 0.70 3.86
C HIS A 105 20.94 -0.67 4.15
N THR A 106 20.78 -1.45 3.09
CA THR A 106 20.33 -2.84 3.16
C THR A 106 21.41 -3.76 2.62
N ASN A 107 21.82 -4.77 3.40
CA ASN A 107 22.99 -5.61 3.11
C ASN A 107 22.72 -6.76 2.12
N ALA A 108 21.46 -7.06 1.83
CA ALA A 108 21.04 -8.02 0.81
C ALA A 108 19.67 -7.62 0.23
N LEU A 109 19.22 -8.31 -0.83
CA LEU A 109 17.92 -8.04 -1.44
C LEU A 109 16.93 -9.16 -1.11
N GLY A 110 15.69 -8.78 -0.77
CA GLY A 110 14.57 -9.70 -0.54
C GLY A 110 14.92 -10.88 0.37
N VAL A 111 14.74 -12.11 -0.12
CA VAL A 111 14.97 -13.34 0.69
C VAL A 111 16.42 -13.51 1.15
N GLY A 112 17.38 -12.83 0.54
CA GLY A 112 18.77 -12.81 1.01
C GLY A 112 18.93 -12.20 2.40
N LEU A 113 17.92 -11.50 2.91
CA LEU A 113 17.90 -10.93 4.26
C LEU A 113 17.38 -11.87 5.34
N ASP A 114 16.85 -13.05 4.99
CA ASP A 114 16.17 -13.93 5.95
C ASP A 114 17.08 -14.35 7.12
N GLY A 115 16.85 -13.73 8.29
CA GLY A 115 17.64 -13.95 9.50
C GLY A 115 19.03 -13.30 9.50
N MET A 116 19.36 -12.47 8.50
CA MET A 116 20.64 -11.78 8.38
C MET A 116 20.81 -10.73 9.49
N GLU A 117 21.83 -10.89 10.33
CA GLU A 117 22.20 -9.89 11.33
C GLU A 117 22.63 -8.59 10.65
N ASN A 118 22.18 -7.45 11.18
CA ASN A 118 22.33 -6.14 10.56
C ASN A 118 21.83 -6.10 9.10
N GLY A 119 20.78 -6.86 8.77
CA GLY A 119 20.28 -6.98 7.39
C GLY A 119 19.83 -5.64 6.80
N VAL A 120 19.09 -4.86 7.59
CA VAL A 120 18.76 -3.46 7.29
C VAL A 120 19.37 -2.59 8.38
N VAL A 121 20.04 -1.50 8.02
CA VAL A 121 20.59 -0.52 8.96
C VAL A 121 19.90 0.82 8.75
N LEU A 122 19.30 1.37 9.81
CA LEU A 122 18.62 2.66 9.80
C LEU A 122 19.29 3.63 10.77
N ASN A 123 19.34 4.91 10.37
CA ASN A 123 19.88 5.98 11.19
C ASN A 123 18.77 6.85 11.75
N PHE A 124 18.70 6.98 13.07
CA PHE A 124 17.71 7.81 13.77
C PHE A 124 18.30 9.05 14.44
N THR A 125 19.59 9.30 14.28
CA THR A 125 20.31 10.40 14.94
C THR A 125 20.96 11.36 13.96
N PHE A 126 21.43 10.86 12.82
CA PHE A 126 22.05 11.63 11.74
C PHE A 126 23.19 12.54 12.19
N ASN A 127 23.96 12.17 13.23
CA ASN A 127 25.07 13.04 13.68
C ASN A 127 26.27 12.91 12.74
N ASN A 128 26.54 11.69 12.25
CA ASN A 128 27.72 11.39 11.45
C ASN A 128 27.41 11.24 9.94
N TRP A 129 26.14 11.24 9.56
CA TRP A 129 25.70 11.11 8.17
C TRP A 129 24.42 11.93 7.94
N GLU A 130 24.39 12.73 6.88
CA GLU A 130 23.29 13.66 6.53
C GLU A 130 22.76 14.49 7.71
N ALA A 131 23.62 15.30 8.33
CA ALA A 131 23.26 16.17 9.46
C ALA A 131 22.07 17.12 9.16
N SER A 132 21.75 17.36 7.89
CA SER A 132 20.56 18.09 7.46
C SER A 132 19.25 17.44 7.98
N CYS A 133 19.24 16.11 8.13
CA CYS A 133 18.09 15.35 8.64
C CYS A 133 17.81 15.55 10.12
N GLN A 134 18.75 16.09 10.91
CA GLN A 134 18.50 16.42 12.31
C GLN A 134 17.39 17.46 12.48
N ALA A 135 17.26 18.38 11.52
CA ALA A 135 16.20 19.39 11.52
C ALA A 135 14.82 18.82 11.13
N ASN A 136 14.76 17.62 10.56
CA ASN A 136 13.52 16.99 10.09
C ASN A 136 13.58 15.45 10.23
N LEU A 137 13.85 15.01 11.46
CA LEU A 137 14.12 13.62 11.83
C LEU A 137 13.03 12.66 11.35
N GLU A 138 11.76 12.96 11.65
CA GLU A 138 10.64 12.10 11.27
C GLU A 138 10.57 11.90 9.75
N TYR A 139 10.63 13.00 8.98
CA TYR A 139 10.58 12.93 7.53
C TYR A 139 11.70 12.06 6.96
N CYS A 140 12.94 12.28 7.40
CA CYS A 140 14.09 11.53 6.90
C CYS A 140 13.99 10.04 7.26
N ILE A 141 13.63 9.71 8.50
CA ILE A 141 13.48 8.32 8.94
C ILE A 141 12.42 7.62 8.10
N ARG A 142 11.26 8.25 7.88
CA ARG A 142 10.19 7.67 7.07
C ARG A 142 10.61 7.45 5.62
N ALA A 143 11.21 8.46 5.00
CA ALA A 143 11.56 8.37 3.59
C ALA A 143 12.65 7.32 3.33
N ILE A 144 13.65 7.26 4.20
CA ILE A 144 14.71 6.25 4.13
C ILE A 144 14.15 4.86 4.42
N ALA A 145 13.28 4.72 5.43
CA ALA A 145 12.65 3.44 5.73
C ALA A 145 11.90 2.87 4.52
N VAL A 146 11.11 3.68 3.81
CA VAL A 146 10.39 3.24 2.61
C VAL A 146 11.37 2.82 1.50
N HIS A 147 12.49 3.52 1.34
CA HIS A 147 13.54 3.15 0.39
C HIS A 147 14.19 1.80 0.74
N GLU A 148 14.70 1.65 1.97
CA GLU A 148 15.37 0.43 2.42
C GLU A 148 14.43 -0.77 2.39
N PHE A 149 13.16 -0.59 2.70
CA PHE A 149 12.17 -1.67 2.58
C PHE A 149 11.85 -2.04 1.12
N GLY A 150 12.08 -1.13 0.16
CA GLY A 150 12.10 -1.51 -1.25
C GLY A 150 13.21 -2.52 -1.55
N HIS A 151 14.42 -2.28 -1.04
CA HIS A 151 15.52 -3.27 -1.11
C HIS A 151 15.17 -4.57 -0.39
N ALA A 152 14.57 -4.45 0.80
CA ALA A 152 14.14 -5.60 1.58
C ALA A 152 13.02 -6.42 0.91
N LEU A 153 12.34 -5.86 -0.10
CA LEU A 153 11.37 -6.57 -0.95
C LEU A 153 11.97 -7.11 -2.25
N GLY A 154 13.27 -6.90 -2.46
CA GLY A 154 14.03 -7.44 -3.58
C GLY A 154 14.31 -6.45 -4.72
N PHE A 155 13.97 -5.18 -4.52
CA PHE A 155 14.15 -4.16 -5.55
C PHE A 155 15.55 -3.56 -5.55
N ALA A 156 16.11 -3.39 -6.73
CA ALA A 156 17.41 -2.73 -6.89
C ALA A 156 17.21 -1.22 -7.06
N HIS A 157 18.31 -0.47 -6.91
CA HIS A 157 18.30 0.95 -7.22
C HIS A 157 17.86 1.19 -8.67
N GLU A 158 16.91 2.12 -8.84
CA GLU A 158 16.37 2.47 -10.15
C GLU A 158 17.42 3.16 -11.03
N HIS A 159 18.38 3.87 -10.41
CA HIS A 159 19.52 4.45 -11.11
C HIS A 159 20.55 3.40 -11.57
N ASN A 160 20.52 2.15 -11.10
CA ASN A 160 21.45 1.11 -11.59
C ASN A 160 21.06 0.55 -12.97
N ARG A 161 19.89 0.94 -13.48
CA ARG A 161 19.40 0.44 -14.75
C ARG A 161 20.26 0.91 -15.92
N THR A 162 20.46 0.01 -16.88
CA THR A 162 21.22 0.30 -18.11
C THR A 162 20.45 1.21 -19.07
N ASP A 163 19.12 1.27 -18.95
CA ASP A 163 18.23 2.10 -19.78
C ASP A 163 17.85 3.44 -19.12
N ARG A 164 18.49 3.82 -18.00
CA ARG A 164 18.21 5.05 -17.28
C ARG A 164 18.35 6.30 -18.16
N ALA A 165 17.41 7.23 -18.03
CA ALA A 165 17.43 8.51 -18.72
C ALA A 165 17.72 9.64 -17.72
N MET A 166 18.68 10.52 -18.04
CA MET A 166 18.96 11.74 -17.26
C MET A 166 19.30 11.49 -15.78
N CYS A 167 20.18 10.52 -15.51
CA CYS A 167 20.75 10.28 -14.20
C CYS A 167 22.24 9.98 -14.30
N ASN A 168 23.04 10.81 -13.63
CA ASN A 168 24.50 10.73 -13.62
C ASN A 168 25.05 10.15 -12.31
N ALA A 169 24.18 9.69 -11.41
CA ALA A 169 24.62 8.99 -10.21
C ALA A 169 25.36 7.69 -10.61
N GLU A 170 26.49 7.44 -9.96
CA GLU A 170 27.22 6.20 -10.13
C GLU A 170 26.38 5.03 -9.60
N PRO A 171 26.37 3.87 -10.26
CA PRO A 171 25.66 2.70 -9.75
C PRO A 171 26.14 2.31 -8.35
N GLN A 172 25.21 1.97 -7.46
CA GLN A 172 25.52 1.50 -6.10
C GLN A 172 24.83 0.17 -5.80
N GLY A 173 25.54 -0.75 -5.14
CA GLY A 173 24.96 -2.02 -4.72
C GLY A 173 24.70 -2.98 -5.88
N THR A 174 23.64 -3.79 -5.77
CA THR A 174 23.33 -4.84 -6.76
C THR A 174 22.68 -4.24 -8.00
N ASN A 175 23.17 -4.63 -9.19
CA ASN A 175 22.50 -4.29 -10.43
C ASN A 175 21.23 -5.13 -10.62
N PRO A 176 20.12 -4.55 -11.10
CA PRO A 176 18.91 -5.31 -11.42
C PRO A 176 19.20 -6.38 -12.48
N THR A 177 18.63 -7.58 -12.28
CA THR A 177 18.69 -8.67 -13.26
C THR A 177 17.47 -8.67 -14.16
N TYR A 178 16.35 -8.10 -13.70
CA TYR A 178 15.12 -7.95 -14.45
C TYR A 178 14.51 -6.56 -14.26
N PHE A 179 14.17 -5.94 -15.38
CA PHE A 179 13.32 -4.76 -15.39
C PHE A 179 11.88 -5.23 -15.43
N ILE A 180 11.17 -5.14 -14.31
CA ILE A 180 9.72 -5.44 -14.27
C ILE A 180 8.95 -4.35 -15.06
N THR A 181 9.65 -3.29 -15.46
CA THR A 181 9.14 -1.95 -15.57
C THR A 181 10.06 -0.99 -16.39
N THR A 182 9.66 0.22 -16.79
CA THR A 182 10.53 1.24 -17.45
C THR A 182 11.17 2.18 -16.45
N TYR A 183 12.28 2.87 -16.78
CA TYR A 183 12.94 3.79 -15.85
C TYR A 183 11.99 4.84 -15.22
N ASP A 184 11.90 4.82 -13.89
CA ASP A 184 11.12 5.78 -13.12
C ASP A 184 12.01 6.81 -12.42
N GLN A 185 12.00 8.04 -12.94
CA GLN A 185 12.77 9.13 -12.36
C GLN A 185 12.30 9.48 -10.94
N SER A 186 11.01 9.34 -10.65
CA SER A 186 10.42 9.69 -9.34
C SER A 186 10.33 8.49 -8.39
N SER A 187 10.92 7.36 -8.74
CA SER A 187 10.91 6.19 -7.87
C SER A 187 11.56 6.50 -6.54
N ILE A 188 10.98 5.96 -5.47
CA ILE A 188 11.63 5.94 -4.15
C ILE A 188 13.05 5.35 -4.25
N MET A 189 13.27 4.39 -5.16
CA MET A 189 14.55 3.69 -5.36
C MET A 189 15.55 4.46 -6.24
N ASN A 190 15.26 5.72 -6.61
CA ASN A 190 16.07 6.51 -7.52
C ASN A 190 16.78 7.69 -6.83
N TYR A 191 18.12 7.68 -6.84
CA TYR A 191 18.93 8.77 -6.30
C TYR A 191 18.86 10.05 -7.13
N CYS A 192 18.49 9.94 -8.40
CA CYS A 192 18.27 11.07 -9.29
C CYS A 192 16.82 11.58 -9.28
N SER A 193 16.02 11.18 -8.29
CA SER A 193 14.68 11.71 -8.12
C SER A 193 14.72 13.23 -7.96
N PRO A 194 13.84 13.99 -8.66
CA PRO A 194 13.79 15.45 -8.53
C PRO A 194 13.50 15.90 -7.10
N THR A 195 12.86 15.02 -6.32
CA THR A 195 12.59 15.18 -4.91
C THR A 195 13.27 14.04 -4.16
N TRP A 196 14.09 14.37 -3.16
CA TRP A 196 14.87 13.38 -2.40
C TRP A 196 13.96 12.29 -1.83
N ASN A 197 14.26 11.03 -2.16
CA ASN A 197 13.44 9.85 -1.85
C ASN A 197 11.95 10.05 -2.15
N ASN A 198 11.57 10.82 -3.17
CA ASN A 198 10.17 11.12 -3.52
C ASN A 198 9.28 11.53 -2.32
N ASN A 199 9.84 12.27 -1.35
CA ASN A 199 9.20 12.61 -0.07
C ASN A 199 8.75 11.41 0.79
N GLY A 200 9.38 10.25 0.64
CA GLY A 200 8.99 9.00 1.27
C GLY A 200 7.76 8.33 0.66
N ASN A 201 7.31 8.78 -0.52
CA ASN A 201 6.15 8.22 -1.18
C ASN A 201 6.56 7.25 -2.28
N LEU A 202 5.75 6.20 -2.45
CA LEU A 202 5.82 5.38 -3.63
C LEU A 202 5.31 6.16 -4.83
N SER A 203 6.07 6.17 -5.91
CA SER A 203 5.56 6.62 -7.21
C SER A 203 4.44 5.66 -7.68
N ALA A 204 3.72 6.02 -8.74
CA ALA A 204 2.70 5.13 -9.35
C ALA A 204 3.27 3.76 -9.83
N LEU A 205 4.57 3.64 -9.76
CA LEU A 205 5.41 2.79 -10.54
C LEU A 205 6.22 1.86 -9.65
N ASP A 206 6.66 2.38 -8.52
CA ASP A 206 6.92 1.59 -7.32
C ASP A 206 5.69 0.71 -7.01
N VAL A 207 4.49 1.32 -6.98
CA VAL A 207 3.21 0.61 -6.75
C VAL A 207 2.94 -0.44 -7.84
N ALA A 208 3.18 -0.13 -9.10
CA ALA A 208 2.96 -1.11 -10.18
C ALA A 208 3.95 -2.29 -10.06
N GLY A 209 5.21 -2.01 -9.75
CA GLY A 209 6.26 -3.02 -9.60
C GLY A 209 5.96 -4.01 -8.49
N ILE A 210 5.61 -3.52 -7.28
CA ILE A 210 5.31 -4.40 -6.14
C ILE A 210 4.07 -5.25 -6.38
N ARG A 211 3.05 -4.71 -7.04
CA ARG A 211 1.83 -5.45 -7.37
C ARG A 211 2.05 -6.52 -8.42
N MET A 212 3.02 -6.34 -9.33
CA MET A 212 3.38 -7.37 -10.30
C MET A 212 4.11 -8.55 -9.67
N ILE A 213 4.89 -8.29 -8.61
CA ILE A 213 5.65 -9.34 -7.92
C ILE A 213 4.80 -10.05 -6.86
N TYR A 214 4.21 -9.28 -5.97
CA TYR A 214 3.55 -9.78 -4.76
C TYR A 214 2.02 -9.72 -4.86
N GLY A 215 1.45 -9.19 -5.94
CA GLY A 215 0.00 -9.02 -6.10
C GLY A 215 -0.52 -7.71 -5.50
N PRO A 216 -1.69 -7.21 -5.95
CA PRO A 216 -2.33 -6.02 -5.38
C PRO A 216 -2.96 -6.28 -4.00
N PHE A 217 -2.93 -5.26 -3.13
CA PHE A 217 -3.76 -5.24 -1.92
C PHE A 217 -5.23 -5.21 -2.34
N ASP A 218 -5.96 -6.28 -2.03
CA ASP A 218 -7.35 -6.42 -2.40
C ASP A 218 -8.22 -6.64 -1.17
N ASN A 219 -9.38 -6.02 -1.21
CA ASN A 219 -9.67 -5.06 -0.16
C ASN A 219 -11.10 -5.27 0.36
N GLY A 220 -11.51 -6.52 0.28
CA GLY A 220 -12.88 -7.01 0.51
C GLY A 220 -12.85 -8.33 1.21
N THR A 221 -11.70 -8.54 1.84
CA THR A 221 -11.31 -9.80 2.38
C THR A 221 -11.65 -9.61 3.84
N PRO A 222 -12.75 -10.24 4.28
CA PRO A 222 -13.41 -10.00 5.55
C PRO A 222 -12.45 -10.22 6.70
N ALA A 223 -12.79 -9.66 7.85
CA ALA A 223 -12.28 -10.25 9.06
C ALA A 223 -12.99 -11.58 9.30
N SER A 224 -12.38 -12.67 8.83
CA SER A 224 -12.84 -14.02 9.10
C SER A 224 -12.16 -14.55 10.35
N VAL A 225 -12.97 -14.90 11.35
CA VAL A 225 -12.51 -15.43 12.63
C VAL A 225 -13.22 -16.76 12.87
N ARG A 226 -12.44 -17.83 13.05
CA ARG A 226 -12.94 -19.15 13.44
C ARG A 226 -12.88 -19.26 14.95
N LEU A 227 -14.04 -19.49 15.54
CA LEU A 227 -14.25 -19.85 16.93
C LEU A 227 -14.37 -21.37 17.00
N THR A 228 -13.53 -22.00 17.81
CA THR A 228 -13.60 -23.41 18.17
C THR A 228 -13.54 -23.55 19.68
N GLY A 229 -13.95 -24.68 20.24
CA GLY A 229 -13.89 -24.87 21.68
C GLY A 229 -14.78 -25.99 22.17
N ALA A 230 -14.85 -26.13 23.48
CA ALA A 230 -15.75 -27.07 24.15
C ALA A 230 -16.34 -26.44 25.41
N MET A 231 -17.63 -26.68 25.62
CA MET A 231 -18.36 -26.37 26.84
C MET A 231 -18.61 -27.66 27.61
N ASN A 232 -18.14 -27.72 28.86
CA ASN A 232 -18.43 -28.80 29.78
C ASN A 232 -19.39 -28.29 30.83
N ILE A 233 -20.53 -28.97 31.00
CA ILE A 233 -21.54 -28.66 32.00
C ILE A 233 -21.62 -29.86 32.95
N VAL A 234 -21.58 -29.58 34.24
CA VAL A 234 -21.83 -30.52 35.33
C VAL A 234 -23.10 -30.05 36.00
N ASP A 235 -24.11 -30.91 35.95
CA ASP A 235 -25.27 -30.86 36.83
C ASP A 235 -24.93 -31.79 38.00
N GLY A 236 -24.71 -31.21 39.17
CA GLY A 236 -24.16 -31.88 40.33
C GLY A 236 -25.22 -32.04 41.39
N GLU A 237 -25.80 -33.22 41.53
CA GLU A 237 -26.72 -33.57 42.62
C GLU A 237 -26.00 -34.40 43.71
N ASP A 238 -26.53 -34.41 44.94
CA ASP A 238 -26.03 -35.22 46.05
C ASP A 238 -25.97 -36.73 45.69
N GLY A 239 -24.82 -37.18 45.18
CA GLY A 239 -24.51 -38.58 44.89
C GLY A 239 -24.63 -39.02 43.43
N ARG A 240 -25.00 -38.14 42.49
CA ARG A 240 -24.94 -38.38 41.03
C ARG A 240 -24.64 -37.08 40.29
N ASN A 241 -23.67 -37.13 39.37
CA ASN A 241 -23.37 -36.00 38.51
C ASN A 241 -23.76 -36.37 37.07
N GLU A 242 -24.67 -35.61 36.50
CA GLU A 242 -24.96 -35.60 35.08
C GLU A 242 -23.97 -34.65 34.41
N THR A 243 -23.29 -35.12 33.37
CA THR A 243 -22.27 -34.32 32.68
C THR A 243 -22.51 -34.31 31.18
N GLY A 244 -22.23 -33.17 30.55
CA GLY A 244 -22.31 -33.01 29.10
C GLY A 244 -21.13 -32.20 28.58
N THR A 245 -20.55 -32.65 27.48
CA THR A 245 -19.52 -31.93 26.72
C THR A 245 -20.06 -31.59 25.34
N PHE A 246 -20.00 -30.32 24.97
CA PHE A 246 -20.56 -29.80 23.73
C PHE A 246 -19.50 -29.03 22.94
N ASP A 247 -19.39 -29.37 21.66
CA ASP A 247 -18.47 -28.69 20.75
C ASP A 247 -18.99 -27.29 20.39
N ILE A 248 -18.06 -26.35 20.32
CA ILE A 248 -18.27 -25.00 19.83
C ILE A 248 -17.49 -24.87 18.53
N ASN A 249 -18.19 -24.54 17.44
CA ASN A 249 -17.56 -24.27 16.15
C ASN A 249 -18.39 -23.24 15.38
N HIS A 250 -17.79 -22.11 15.03
CA HIS A 250 -18.42 -21.09 14.21
C HIS A 250 -17.37 -20.24 13.49
N GLN A 251 -17.74 -19.65 12.36
CA GLN A 251 -16.89 -18.71 11.64
C GLN A 251 -17.64 -17.41 11.43
N PHE A 252 -17.13 -16.34 12.05
CA PHE A 252 -17.61 -14.98 11.83
C PHE A 252 -16.94 -14.42 10.57
N ASN A 253 -17.72 -13.78 9.70
CA ASN A 253 -17.22 -13.13 8.50
C ASN A 253 -17.65 -11.66 8.49
N LEU A 254 -16.74 -10.77 8.89
CA LEU A 254 -17.05 -9.36 9.08
C LEU A 254 -16.53 -8.53 7.91
N THR A 255 -17.28 -7.50 7.52
CA THR A 255 -16.86 -6.53 6.50
C THR A 255 -17.01 -5.11 7.01
N THR A 256 -16.42 -4.14 6.31
CA THR A 256 -16.64 -2.72 6.65
C THR A 256 -18.10 -2.28 6.50
N THR A 257 -18.91 -2.98 5.71
CA THR A 257 -20.35 -2.72 5.58
C THR A 257 -21.19 -3.50 6.60
N ASN A 258 -20.69 -4.64 7.08
CA ASN A 258 -21.30 -5.47 8.12
C ASN A 258 -20.25 -5.76 9.21
N PRO A 259 -19.96 -4.78 10.09
CA PRO A 259 -18.80 -4.83 10.97
C PRO A 259 -19.00 -5.70 12.20
N SER A 260 -20.19 -6.25 12.45
CA SER A 260 -20.43 -7.08 13.63
C SER A 260 -21.35 -8.25 13.33
N ASP A 261 -21.14 -9.36 14.03
CA ASP A 261 -21.97 -10.56 13.99
C ASP A 261 -22.00 -11.23 15.37
N GLU A 262 -23.05 -11.97 15.68
CA GLU A 262 -23.25 -12.59 17.00
C GLU A 262 -23.81 -14.00 16.88
N LYS A 263 -23.23 -14.92 17.65
CA LYS A 263 -23.66 -16.31 17.72
C LYS A 263 -23.93 -16.72 19.16
N ILE A 264 -25.11 -17.30 19.39
CA ILE A 264 -25.51 -17.85 20.69
C ILE A 264 -25.50 -19.39 20.62
N PHE A 265 -24.86 -20.01 21.60
CA PHE A 265 -24.88 -21.45 21.87
C PHE A 265 -25.67 -21.68 23.16
N ASN A 266 -26.62 -22.61 23.13
CA ASN A 266 -27.45 -22.95 24.30
C ASN A 266 -27.46 -24.46 24.47
N TYR A 267 -26.97 -24.93 25.61
CA TYR A 267 -26.91 -26.34 25.95
C TYR A 267 -27.45 -26.59 27.36
N CYS A 268 -27.97 -27.78 27.59
CA CYS A 268 -28.58 -28.15 28.86
C CYS A 268 -28.19 -29.59 29.25
N VAL A 269 -28.00 -29.83 30.55
CA VAL A 269 -27.67 -31.12 31.15
C VAL A 269 -28.64 -31.40 32.31
N GLY A 270 -28.90 -32.68 32.58
CA GLY A 270 -29.81 -33.16 33.64
C GLY A 270 -31.28 -32.74 33.53
N SER A 271 -31.62 -31.98 32.48
CA SER A 271 -32.92 -31.34 32.26
C SER A 271 -33.15 -30.09 33.09
N GLU A 272 -32.17 -29.63 33.86
CA GLU A 272 -32.36 -28.57 34.86
C GLU A 272 -31.32 -27.45 34.74
N VAL A 273 -30.05 -27.79 34.44
CA VAL A 273 -28.97 -26.82 34.24
C VAL A 273 -28.80 -26.45 32.77
N ARG A 274 -29.05 -25.18 32.43
CA ARG A 274 -28.84 -24.60 31.09
C ARG A 274 -27.71 -23.58 31.12
N VAL A 275 -26.80 -23.66 30.14
CA VAL A 275 -25.77 -22.65 29.90
C VAL A 275 -25.98 -22.01 28.53
N ALA A 276 -26.00 -20.67 28.52
CA ALA A 276 -26.05 -19.86 27.31
C ALA A 276 -24.69 -19.17 27.12
N LEU A 277 -24.07 -19.34 25.95
CA LEU A 277 -22.87 -18.61 25.56
C LEU A 277 -23.19 -17.73 24.35
N ALA A 278 -23.19 -16.41 24.54
CA ALA A 278 -23.25 -15.43 23.46
C ALA A 278 -21.84 -14.97 23.10
N VAL A 279 -21.45 -15.12 21.83
CA VAL A 279 -20.18 -14.62 21.30
C VAL A 279 -20.46 -13.59 20.21
N ARG A 280 -20.05 -12.36 20.42
CA ARG A 280 -20.14 -11.26 19.46
C ARG A 280 -18.77 -10.92 18.90
N ALA A 281 -18.65 -10.95 17.57
CA ALA A 281 -17.50 -10.47 16.85
C ALA A 281 -17.75 -9.05 16.34
N GLN A 282 -16.80 -8.13 16.54
CA GLN A 282 -16.91 -6.75 16.11
C GLN A 282 -15.60 -6.25 15.50
N LEU A 283 -15.66 -5.85 14.23
CA LEU A 283 -14.58 -5.21 13.49
C LEU A 283 -14.35 -3.81 14.05
N VAL A 284 -13.11 -3.53 14.44
CA VAL A 284 -12.70 -2.23 14.95
C VAL A 284 -12.54 -1.26 13.77
N PRO A 285 -13.29 -0.14 13.73
CA PRO A 285 -13.29 0.79 12.59
C PRO A 285 -11.89 1.29 12.22
N GLY A 286 -11.59 1.32 10.91
CA GLY A 286 -10.29 1.78 10.40
C GLY A 286 -9.13 0.82 10.63
N THR A 287 -9.39 -0.39 11.14
CA THR A 287 -8.39 -1.43 11.38
C THR A 287 -8.82 -2.78 10.82
N THR A 288 -7.92 -3.75 10.86
CA THR A 288 -8.18 -5.17 10.60
C THR A 288 -8.50 -5.96 11.88
N LYS A 289 -8.57 -5.31 13.05
CA LYS A 289 -8.77 -5.97 14.35
C LYS A 289 -10.23 -6.37 14.56
N VAL A 290 -10.45 -7.52 15.18
CA VAL A 290 -11.78 -7.99 15.61
C VAL A 290 -11.78 -8.18 17.10
N ASN A 291 -12.74 -7.56 17.78
CA ASN A 291 -13.00 -7.79 19.19
C ASN A 291 -14.04 -8.90 19.28
N LEU A 292 -13.71 -9.97 20.02
CA LEU A 292 -14.66 -11.01 20.39
C LEU A 292 -15.07 -10.81 21.85
N TYR A 293 -16.35 -10.56 22.05
CA TYR A 293 -16.98 -10.49 23.36
C TYR A 293 -17.72 -11.81 23.59
N SER A 294 -17.33 -12.54 24.62
CA SER A 294 -17.99 -13.76 25.05
C SER A 294 -18.68 -13.50 26.39
N GLN A 295 -19.98 -13.78 26.46
CA GLN A 295 -20.78 -13.74 27.68
C GLN A 295 -21.36 -15.13 27.88
N ALA A 296 -21.08 -15.75 29.01
CA ALA A 296 -21.66 -17.02 29.40
C ALA A 296 -22.56 -16.81 30.62
N ASP A 297 -23.76 -17.37 30.57
CA ASP A 297 -24.74 -17.29 31.64
C ASP A 297 -25.24 -18.69 31.99
N MET A 298 -25.25 -19.02 33.27
CA MET A 298 -25.81 -20.25 33.82
C MET A 298 -27.22 -19.99 34.33
N TYR A 299 -28.11 -20.94 34.06
CA TYR A 299 -29.46 -20.95 34.57
C TYR A 299 -29.78 -22.33 35.13
N GLU A 300 -30.42 -22.38 36.29
CA GLU A 300 -30.85 -23.62 36.94
C GLU A 300 -32.36 -23.58 37.20
N GLY A 301 -32.99 -24.73 37.29
CA GLY A 301 -34.39 -24.85 37.70
C GLY A 301 -35.00 -26.14 37.18
N LYS A 302 -36.31 -26.31 37.34
CA LYS A 302 -36.97 -27.61 37.09
C LYS A 302 -37.07 -28.05 35.62
N SER A 303 -36.47 -27.30 34.70
CA SER A 303 -36.47 -27.59 33.27
C SER A 303 -35.39 -26.79 32.55
N CYS A 304 -34.89 -27.29 31.41
CA CYS A 304 -33.97 -26.56 30.53
C CYS A 304 -34.49 -25.21 30.01
N ASN A 305 -35.79 -24.93 30.12
CA ASN A 305 -36.36 -23.63 29.76
C ASN A 305 -36.29 -22.62 30.90
N THR A 306 -35.63 -22.97 32.01
CA THR A 306 -35.43 -22.09 33.14
C THR A 306 -34.71 -20.81 32.72
N ASN A 307 -35.12 -19.72 33.34
CA ASN A 307 -34.53 -18.40 33.24
C ASN A 307 -34.11 -17.88 34.62
N ASP A 308 -34.09 -18.76 35.64
CA ASP A 308 -33.48 -18.45 36.92
C ASP A 308 -31.99 -18.36 36.71
N HIS A 309 -31.44 -17.18 36.91
CA HIS A 309 -30.06 -16.86 36.53
C HIS A 309 -29.17 -17.01 37.75
N GLU A 310 -28.20 -17.92 37.66
CA GLU A 310 -27.36 -18.29 38.80
C GLU A 310 -25.99 -17.60 38.74
N ASP A 311 -25.36 -17.62 37.57
CA ASP A 311 -24.01 -17.06 37.42
C ASP A 311 -23.75 -16.53 35.99
N SER A 312 -22.77 -15.65 35.87
CA SER A 312 -22.31 -15.05 34.63
C SER A 312 -20.80 -14.88 34.63
N ASP A 313 -20.17 -15.21 33.52
CA ASP A 313 -18.76 -14.92 33.27
C ASP A 313 -18.59 -14.34 31.87
N ASN A 314 -17.62 -13.46 31.69
CA ASN A 314 -17.38 -12.82 30.41
C ASN A 314 -15.89 -12.65 30.11
N SER A 315 -15.61 -12.56 28.82
CA SER A 315 -14.27 -12.33 28.32
C SER A 315 -14.33 -11.48 27.07
N SER A 316 -13.33 -10.61 26.92
CA SER A 316 -13.10 -9.85 25.70
C SER A 316 -11.71 -10.20 25.19
N VAL A 317 -11.62 -10.59 23.94
CA VAL A 317 -10.36 -10.93 23.28
C VAL A 317 -10.26 -10.16 21.98
N ASP A 318 -9.15 -9.45 21.80
CA ASP A 318 -8.86 -8.73 20.57
C ASP A 318 -8.00 -9.61 19.66
N ILE A 319 -8.37 -9.69 18.38
CA ILE A 319 -7.67 -10.47 17.36
C ILE A 319 -7.14 -9.50 16.30
N SER A 320 -5.81 -9.34 16.25
CA SER A 320 -5.08 -8.39 15.38
C SER A 320 -4.31 -9.08 14.25
N THR A 321 -3.94 -8.35 13.19
CA THR A 321 -3.18 -8.85 12.02
C THR A 321 -1.65 -8.84 12.16
N ASP A 322 -1.15 -8.35 13.29
CA ASP A 322 0.29 -8.07 13.47
C ASP A 322 1.04 -9.20 14.21
N THR A 323 0.33 -10.26 14.58
CA THR A 323 0.94 -11.45 15.18
C THR A 323 0.52 -12.65 14.35
N ASP A 324 1.45 -13.59 14.14
CA ASP A 324 1.25 -14.96 13.63
C ASP A 324 -0.17 -15.49 13.84
N TYR A 325 -0.60 -16.47 13.03
CA TYR A 325 -1.75 -17.38 13.21
C TYR A 325 -1.90 -18.00 14.63
N ARG A 326 -1.93 -17.18 15.68
CA ARG A 326 -1.95 -17.55 17.09
C ARG A 326 -3.40 -17.69 17.46
N VAL A 327 -3.74 -18.91 17.82
CA VAL A 327 -4.98 -19.25 18.49
C VAL A 327 -4.99 -18.48 19.82
N GLN A 328 -5.85 -17.48 19.92
CA GLN A 328 -6.18 -16.89 21.21
C GLN A 328 -7.09 -17.84 21.95
N SER A 329 -6.87 -18.01 23.25
CA SER A 329 -7.73 -18.86 24.06
C SER A 329 -8.26 -18.09 25.25
N THR A 330 -9.52 -18.31 25.56
CA THR A 330 -10.12 -17.84 26.81
C THR A 330 -10.88 -18.97 27.46
N ARG A 331 -10.97 -18.89 28.78
CA ARG A 331 -11.70 -19.84 29.59
C ARG A 331 -12.71 -19.06 30.43
N LEU A 332 -13.98 -19.44 30.31
CA LEU A 332 -15.05 -18.95 31.15
C LEU A 332 -15.43 -20.05 32.14
N THR A 333 -15.67 -19.68 33.39
CA THR A 333 -16.05 -20.62 34.45
C THR A 333 -17.28 -20.07 35.16
N LEU A 334 -18.31 -20.91 35.26
CA LEU A 334 -19.56 -20.61 35.94
C LEU A 334 -19.72 -21.62 37.07
N GLU A 335 -20.09 -21.17 38.25
CA GLU A 335 -20.28 -22.01 39.42
C GLU A 335 -21.51 -21.56 40.19
N ASN A 336 -22.47 -22.47 40.39
CA ASN A 336 -23.57 -22.18 41.29
C ASN A 336 -23.18 -22.54 42.74
N TYR A 337 -23.16 -21.53 43.61
CA TYR A 337 -22.91 -21.69 45.04
C TYR A 337 -24.20 -21.50 45.86
N GLN A 338 -25.30 -22.14 45.47
CA GLN A 338 -26.47 -22.18 46.33
C GLN A 338 -26.30 -23.25 47.42
N PHE A 339 -26.68 -22.88 48.64
CA PHE A 339 -26.37 -23.59 49.88
C PHE A 339 -26.91 -25.04 49.90
N PHE A 340 -26.01 -25.98 50.19
CA PHE A 340 -26.23 -27.42 50.50
C PHE A 340 -26.54 -28.34 49.30
N GLY A 341 -25.48 -28.92 48.72
CA GLY A 341 -25.54 -30.23 48.05
C GLY A 341 -25.57 -30.21 46.53
N SER A 342 -25.87 -29.07 45.88
CA SER A 342 -25.69 -28.93 44.44
C SER A 342 -24.33 -28.32 44.09
N ASN A 343 -23.65 -28.89 43.11
CA ASN A 343 -22.30 -28.47 42.68
C ASN A 343 -22.28 -28.15 41.18
N ASP A 344 -23.27 -27.41 40.72
CA ASP A 344 -23.43 -27.11 39.30
C ASP A 344 -22.33 -26.20 38.81
N ALA A 345 -21.70 -26.62 37.73
CA ALA A 345 -20.54 -25.95 37.20
C ALA A 345 -20.50 -26.04 35.69
N ALA A 346 -19.99 -24.98 35.06
CA ALA A 346 -19.66 -25.02 33.65
C ALA A 346 -18.26 -24.45 33.39
N THR A 347 -17.50 -25.14 32.54
CA THR A 347 -16.24 -24.64 32.01
C THR A 347 -16.34 -24.57 30.50
N ILE A 348 -16.08 -23.39 29.95
CA ILE A 348 -16.07 -23.15 28.51
C ILE A 348 -14.65 -22.78 28.11
N ASN A 349 -14.02 -23.59 27.27
CA ASN A 349 -12.73 -23.27 26.68
C ASN A 349 -12.95 -22.87 25.23
N LEU A 350 -12.61 -21.62 24.90
CA LEU A 350 -12.71 -21.08 23.55
C LEU A 350 -11.32 -20.90 22.97
N GLN A 351 -11.20 -21.23 21.69
CA GLN A 351 -10.06 -21.03 20.83
C GLN A 351 -10.49 -20.22 19.63
N MET A 352 -9.85 -19.10 19.41
CA MET A 352 -10.22 -18.12 18.40
C MET A 352 -9.02 -17.83 17.54
N GLU A 353 -9.19 -17.96 16.23
CA GLU A 353 -8.13 -17.73 15.27
C GLU A 353 -8.66 -17.02 14.04
N ARG A 354 -7.81 -16.23 13.40
CA ARG A 354 -8.09 -15.68 12.08
C ARG A 354 -8.04 -16.79 11.04
N VAL A 355 -9.07 -16.89 10.21
CA VAL A 355 -9.06 -17.80 9.06
C VAL A 355 -8.29 -17.10 7.94
N ALA A 356 -7.23 -17.75 7.44
CA ALA A 356 -6.58 -17.37 6.19
C ALA A 356 -7.67 -17.21 5.15
N LEU A 357 -7.79 -16.02 4.60
CA LEU A 357 -8.87 -15.77 3.67
C LEU A 357 -8.63 -16.62 2.43
N SER A 358 -9.57 -17.51 2.14
CA SER A 358 -9.65 -18.17 0.83
C SER A 358 -9.64 -17.08 -0.24
N GLU A 359 -8.97 -17.36 -1.37
CA GLU A 359 -8.64 -16.48 -2.51
C GLU A 359 -9.75 -15.51 -3.00
N GLU A 360 -10.99 -15.72 -2.60
CA GLU A 360 -12.17 -15.03 -3.11
C GLU A 360 -12.44 -13.67 -2.49
N ALA A 361 -11.87 -13.39 -1.32
CA ALA A 361 -12.29 -12.21 -0.60
C ALA A 361 -11.42 -10.99 -0.91
N ALA A 362 -10.43 -11.04 -1.78
CA ALA A 362 -9.81 -9.86 -2.38
C ALA A 362 -10.82 -8.80 -2.97
N ARG A 363 -11.48 -7.86 -2.24
CA ARG A 363 -12.35 -6.74 -2.80
C ARG A 363 -12.58 -5.36 -2.06
N LYS A 364 -11.76 -4.32 -2.31
CA LYS A 364 -11.98 -2.81 -2.08
C LYS A 364 -11.51 -1.95 -0.84
N CYS A 365 -10.58 -1.02 -1.11
CA CYS A 365 -10.34 0.17 -0.26
C CYS A 365 -11.04 1.31 -0.92
N THR A 366 -11.82 1.99 -0.11
CA THR A 366 -12.74 3.03 -0.52
C THR A 366 -12.05 4.40 -0.64
N SER A 367 -10.84 4.59 -0.09
CA SER A 367 -10.01 5.78 -0.36
C SER A 367 -9.09 5.62 -1.58
N CYS A 368 -8.83 4.37 -2.02
CA CYS A 368 -8.11 4.08 -3.26
C CYS A 368 -8.93 4.33 -4.53
N LYS A 369 -10.22 4.66 -4.42
CA LYS A 369 -11.12 4.81 -5.58
C LYS A 369 -10.62 5.85 -6.59
N SER A 370 -10.04 6.97 -6.16
CA SER A 370 -9.50 7.98 -7.09
C SER A 370 -8.21 7.54 -7.80
N ILE A 371 -7.39 6.69 -7.17
CA ILE A 371 -6.14 6.16 -7.71
C ILE A 371 -6.42 4.94 -8.60
N ALA A 372 -7.37 4.09 -8.20
CA ALA A 372 -7.84 2.92 -8.94
C ALA A 372 -8.67 3.30 -10.18
N ASP A 373 -9.54 4.31 -10.09
CA ASP A 373 -10.32 4.80 -11.25
C ASP A 373 -9.41 5.44 -12.31
N LYS A 374 -8.29 6.08 -11.90
CA LYS A 374 -7.23 6.53 -12.81
C LYS A 374 -6.49 5.36 -13.47
N ALA A 375 -6.16 4.31 -12.71
CA ALA A 375 -5.45 3.14 -13.23
C ALA A 375 -6.28 2.34 -14.26
N ILE A 376 -7.61 2.25 -14.07
CA ILE A 376 -8.52 1.53 -14.97
C ILE A 376 -8.68 2.26 -16.32
N PHE A 377 -8.72 3.60 -16.34
CA PHE A 377 -8.78 4.39 -17.58
C PHE A 377 -7.49 4.27 -18.43
N MET A 378 -6.36 3.99 -17.78
CA MET A 378 -5.03 3.85 -18.42
C MET A 378 -4.76 2.45 -18.98
N ASN A 379 -5.71 1.50 -18.91
CA ASN A 379 -5.48 0.11 -19.37
C ASN A 379 -5.71 -0.12 -20.87
N ASN A 380 -6.45 0.76 -21.57
CA ASN A 380 -6.55 0.74 -23.03
C ASN A 380 -5.38 1.54 -23.64
N ALA A 381 -4.66 0.97 -24.62
CA ALA A 381 -3.48 1.59 -25.24
C ALA A 381 -3.77 2.97 -25.85
N VAL A 382 -4.98 3.15 -26.41
CA VAL A 382 -5.41 4.39 -27.03
C VAL A 382 -5.73 5.45 -25.96
N SER A 383 -6.53 5.12 -24.93
CA SER A 383 -6.83 6.08 -23.86
C SER A 383 -5.62 6.39 -22.99
N GLY A 384 -4.76 5.39 -22.74
CA GLY A 384 -3.47 5.52 -22.06
C GLY A 384 -2.49 6.40 -22.85
N CYS A 385 -2.48 6.31 -24.19
CA CYS A 385 -1.70 7.22 -25.04
C CYS A 385 -2.23 8.66 -24.99
N LYS A 386 -3.55 8.85 -25.05
CA LYS A 386 -4.14 10.19 -24.95
C LYS A 386 -3.81 10.82 -23.59
N ALA A 387 -3.91 10.03 -22.51
CA ALA A 387 -3.56 10.46 -21.16
C ALA A 387 -2.05 10.71 -20.97
N TYR A 388 -1.19 9.92 -21.61
CA TYR A 388 0.26 10.13 -21.58
C TYR A 388 0.68 11.43 -22.26
N ILE A 389 0.05 11.78 -23.39
CA ILE A 389 0.37 13.00 -24.13
C ILE A 389 -0.27 14.23 -23.46
N GLN A 390 -1.55 14.14 -23.10
CA GLN A 390 -2.35 15.28 -22.65
C GLN A 390 -1.87 15.81 -21.30
N GLY A 391 -1.40 17.06 -21.29
CA GLY A 391 -0.86 17.74 -20.10
C GLY A 391 0.61 17.49 -19.84
N ASN A 392 1.27 16.59 -20.58
CA ASN A 392 2.63 16.12 -20.25
C ASN A 392 3.63 16.31 -21.39
N ILE A 393 3.18 16.22 -22.65
CA ILE A 393 4.01 16.43 -23.83
C ILE A 393 3.57 17.75 -24.47
N ALA A 394 4.50 18.69 -24.63
CA ALA A 394 4.21 19.92 -25.36
C ALA A 394 4.18 19.67 -26.86
N TRP A 395 3.17 20.17 -27.55
CA TRP A 395 3.11 20.07 -29.02
C TRP A 395 3.88 21.19 -29.72
N ASP A 396 4.19 22.30 -29.03
CA ASP A 396 4.95 23.39 -29.61
C ASP A 396 6.47 23.21 -29.40
N GLN A 397 7.26 23.83 -30.26
CA GLN A 397 8.73 23.77 -30.20
C GLN A 397 9.30 24.46 -28.95
N ASN A 398 8.53 25.33 -28.29
CA ASN A 398 8.95 26.06 -27.11
C ASN A 398 8.61 25.35 -25.79
N GLY A 399 7.93 24.19 -25.84
CA GLY A 399 7.65 23.37 -24.67
C GLY A 399 6.50 23.86 -23.78
N LYS A 400 5.71 24.86 -24.20
CA LYS A 400 4.73 25.55 -23.36
C LYS A 400 3.30 25.04 -23.52
N LEU A 401 2.95 24.50 -24.69
CA LEU A 401 1.58 24.13 -25.02
C LEU A 401 1.39 22.61 -24.83
N LYS A 402 1.01 22.22 -23.62
CA LYS A 402 0.83 20.81 -23.22
C LYS A 402 -0.62 20.31 -23.32
N TYR A 403 -1.57 21.21 -23.61
CA TYR A 403 -2.96 20.86 -23.88
C TYR A 403 -3.17 20.70 -25.38
N TRP A 404 -3.47 19.47 -25.79
CA TRP A 404 -3.71 19.09 -27.16
C TRP A 404 -5.21 19.15 -27.48
N ALA A 405 -5.50 19.49 -28.74
CA ALA A 405 -6.83 19.25 -29.30
C ALA A 405 -7.08 17.74 -29.43
N GLU A 406 -8.28 17.30 -29.04
CA GLU A 406 -8.68 15.88 -29.08
C GLU A 406 -8.49 15.23 -30.46
N SER A 407 -8.72 15.98 -31.54
CA SER A 407 -8.51 15.49 -32.91
C SER A 407 -7.05 15.12 -33.21
N ASN A 408 -6.08 15.78 -32.59
CA ASN A 408 -4.66 15.46 -32.74
C ASN A 408 -4.26 14.28 -31.85
N LEU A 409 -4.83 14.19 -30.65
CA LEU A 409 -4.65 13.04 -29.76
C LEU A 409 -5.19 11.75 -30.40
N HIS A 410 -6.35 11.82 -31.05
CA HIS A 410 -6.89 10.73 -31.86
C HIS A 410 -5.94 10.32 -32.99
N LYS A 411 -5.42 11.28 -33.77
CA LYS A 411 -4.46 10.99 -34.84
C LYS A 411 -3.17 10.33 -34.34
N LEU A 412 -2.68 10.72 -33.16
CA LEU A 412 -1.47 10.14 -32.58
C LEU A 412 -1.72 8.73 -32.02
N CYS A 413 -2.83 8.55 -31.30
CA CYS A 413 -3.03 7.41 -30.43
C CYS A 413 -3.93 6.32 -30.99
N ASP A 414 -4.85 6.63 -31.93
CA ASP A 414 -5.80 5.63 -32.39
C ASP A 414 -5.06 4.50 -33.14
N GLY A 415 -5.34 3.25 -32.79
CA GLY A 415 -4.70 2.07 -33.40
C GLY A 415 -3.33 1.68 -32.82
N THR A 416 -2.77 2.45 -31.89
CA THR A 416 -1.55 2.00 -31.18
C THR A 416 -1.86 0.87 -30.21
N THR A 417 -0.92 -0.06 -30.06
CA THR A 417 -0.90 -1.03 -28.95
C THR A 417 0.02 -0.58 -27.82
N SER A 418 0.66 0.59 -27.96
CA SER A 418 1.60 1.14 -26.99
C SER A 418 1.14 2.50 -26.47
N LYS A 419 0.96 2.58 -25.15
CA LYS A 419 0.56 3.80 -24.43
C LYS A 419 1.57 4.95 -24.59
N TYR A 420 2.84 4.65 -24.87
CA TYR A 420 3.91 5.67 -24.84
C TYR A 420 4.56 5.91 -26.19
N SER A 421 4.54 4.93 -27.09
CA SER A 421 5.28 5.02 -28.35
C SER A 421 4.88 6.22 -29.22
N PRO A 422 3.60 6.59 -29.36
CA PRO A 422 3.23 7.78 -30.12
C PRO A 422 3.82 9.07 -29.54
N GLY A 423 3.69 9.27 -28.22
CA GLY A 423 4.26 10.45 -27.53
C GLY A 423 5.79 10.49 -27.56
N ASN A 424 6.45 9.36 -27.29
CA ASN A 424 7.92 9.25 -27.33
C ASN A 424 8.49 9.48 -28.73
N CYS A 425 7.82 8.93 -29.74
CA CYS A 425 8.15 9.21 -31.13
C CYS A 425 8.01 10.71 -31.38
N PHE A 426 6.89 11.33 -30.97
CA PHE A 426 6.62 12.74 -31.22
C PHE A 426 7.69 13.63 -30.59
N MET A 427 8.03 13.43 -29.33
CA MET A 427 9.09 14.18 -28.64
C MET A 427 10.45 14.03 -29.31
N TYR A 428 10.81 12.80 -29.69
CA TYR A 428 12.09 12.54 -30.35
C TYR A 428 12.17 13.23 -31.73
N VAL A 429 11.07 13.17 -32.49
CA VAL A 429 10.95 13.81 -33.81
C VAL A 429 10.96 15.33 -33.69
N MET A 430 10.29 15.91 -32.69
CA MET A 430 10.30 17.36 -32.44
C MET A 430 11.68 17.86 -32.01
N ARG A 431 12.50 17.04 -31.35
CA ARG A 431 13.84 17.43 -30.87
C ARG A 431 14.94 17.21 -31.91
N GLU A 432 14.89 16.08 -32.61
CA GLU A 432 15.97 15.61 -33.47
C GLU A 432 15.62 15.67 -34.96
N GLY A 433 14.34 15.81 -35.32
CA GLY A 433 13.86 15.72 -36.69
C GLY A 433 14.47 16.76 -37.63
N ASP A 434 14.68 17.98 -37.15
CA ASP A 434 15.31 19.06 -37.93
C ASP A 434 16.75 18.73 -38.33
N LYS A 435 17.42 17.81 -37.62
CA LYS A 435 18.78 17.36 -37.94
C LYS A 435 18.83 16.31 -39.04
N TRP A 436 17.68 15.79 -39.48
CA TRP A 436 17.61 14.70 -40.47
C TRP A 436 17.37 15.22 -41.88
N GLY A 437 16.70 16.37 -42.01
CA GLY A 437 16.43 17.02 -43.30
C GLY A 437 17.67 17.57 -44.00
N ARG A 438 17.61 17.70 -45.33
CA ARG A 438 18.69 18.32 -46.13
C ARG A 438 18.25 19.61 -46.81
N LYS A 439 16.96 19.91 -46.83
CA LYS A 439 16.38 21.09 -47.46
C LYS A 439 15.59 21.95 -46.47
N PRO A 440 15.43 23.26 -46.72
CA PRO A 440 14.65 24.15 -45.86
C PRO A 440 13.19 23.70 -45.64
N GLU A 441 12.60 23.00 -46.60
CA GLU A 441 11.25 22.42 -46.51
C GLU A 441 11.15 21.13 -45.66
N ASP A 442 12.29 20.59 -45.19
CA ASP A 442 12.37 19.40 -44.34
C ASP A 442 12.28 19.73 -42.84
N ILE A 443 12.03 21.00 -42.47
CA ILE A 443 11.84 21.41 -41.07
C ILE A 443 10.61 20.70 -40.50
N VAL A 444 10.81 20.03 -39.37
CA VAL A 444 9.80 19.23 -38.69
C VAL A 444 9.01 20.14 -37.76
N ASN A 445 7.82 20.54 -38.22
CA ASN A 445 6.84 21.18 -37.36
C ASN A 445 5.98 20.13 -36.63
N TRP A 446 5.21 20.60 -35.65
CA TRP A 446 4.38 19.73 -34.83
C TRP A 446 3.36 18.91 -35.63
N GLN A 447 2.74 19.50 -36.65
CA GLN A 447 1.78 18.79 -37.51
C GLN A 447 2.44 17.60 -38.21
N LYS A 448 3.65 17.81 -38.71
CA LYS A 448 4.44 16.77 -39.37
C LYS A 448 4.90 15.70 -38.38
N ALA A 449 5.28 16.08 -37.17
CA ALA A 449 5.61 15.14 -36.10
C ALA A 449 4.41 14.27 -35.68
N VAL A 450 3.19 14.83 -35.64
CA VAL A 450 1.95 14.04 -35.45
C VAL A 450 1.80 13.00 -36.55
N GLU A 451 1.98 13.38 -37.80
CA GLU A 451 1.85 12.45 -38.94
C GLU A 451 2.93 11.37 -38.96
N ILE A 452 4.15 11.73 -38.56
CA ILE A 452 5.27 10.81 -38.42
C ILE A 452 4.98 9.80 -37.31
N CYS A 453 4.35 10.20 -36.21
CA CYS A 453 4.23 9.35 -35.02
C CYS A 453 2.84 8.73 -34.82
N ALA A 454 1.91 8.99 -35.74
CA ALA A 454 0.58 8.41 -35.76
C ALA A 454 0.60 6.88 -35.59
N SER A 455 -0.19 6.41 -34.62
CA SER A 455 -0.51 5.00 -34.33
C SER A 455 0.69 4.11 -34.04
N THR A 456 1.88 4.66 -33.80
CA THR A 456 3.07 3.83 -33.62
C THR A 456 3.01 3.04 -32.33
N SER A 457 3.29 1.75 -32.41
CA SER A 457 3.45 0.88 -31.24
C SER A 457 4.91 0.73 -30.80
N ASN A 458 5.85 1.27 -31.58
CA ASN A 458 7.28 1.25 -31.28
C ASN A 458 7.95 2.53 -31.79
N ALA A 459 8.25 3.45 -30.85
CA ALA A 459 8.87 4.73 -31.15
C ALA A 459 10.26 4.56 -31.80
N GLN A 460 11.10 3.67 -31.27
CA GLN A 460 12.48 3.47 -31.73
C GLN A 460 12.51 2.93 -33.17
N SER A 461 11.72 1.90 -33.48
CA SER A 461 11.62 1.37 -34.84
C SER A 461 11.08 2.41 -35.82
N SER A 462 10.12 3.22 -35.37
CA SER A 462 9.50 4.27 -36.19
C SER A 462 10.45 5.41 -36.51
N THR A 463 11.20 5.88 -35.52
CA THR A 463 12.17 6.98 -35.68
C THR A 463 13.44 6.52 -36.38
N ALA A 464 13.91 5.29 -36.11
CA ALA A 464 15.02 4.67 -36.84
C ALA A 464 14.68 4.45 -38.31
N CYS A 465 13.48 3.93 -38.61
CA CYS A 465 13.02 3.80 -40.00
C CYS A 465 13.02 5.15 -40.70
N LEU A 466 12.46 6.19 -40.07
CA LEU A 466 12.38 7.53 -40.65
C LEU A 466 13.78 8.10 -40.89
N LYS A 467 14.63 8.13 -39.86
CA LYS A 467 16.01 8.64 -39.94
C LYS A 467 16.80 7.96 -41.05
N ASN A 468 16.75 6.63 -41.10
CA ASN A 468 17.48 5.85 -42.12
C ASN A 468 16.94 6.13 -43.52
N THR A 469 15.62 6.24 -43.67
CA THR A 469 15.00 6.50 -44.97
C THR A 469 15.31 7.90 -45.48
N VAL A 470 15.28 8.92 -44.63
CA VAL A 470 15.68 10.28 -44.98
C VAL A 470 17.18 10.35 -45.32
N ALA A 471 18.04 9.60 -44.62
CA ALA A 471 19.46 9.53 -44.92
C ALA A 471 19.78 8.99 -46.35
N THR A 472 18.86 8.23 -46.95
CA THR A 472 18.96 7.77 -48.36
C THR A 472 18.60 8.84 -49.40
N GLY A 473 18.27 10.06 -48.97
CA GLY A 473 17.91 11.17 -49.86
C GLY A 473 16.42 11.28 -50.20
N LYS A 474 15.56 10.49 -49.55
CA LYS A 474 14.10 10.62 -49.67
C LYS A 474 13.59 11.80 -48.85
N SER A 475 12.52 12.45 -49.33
CA SER A 475 11.83 13.47 -48.53
C SER A 475 11.15 12.87 -47.31
N PHE A 476 10.85 13.71 -46.30
CA PHE A 476 10.10 13.25 -45.13
C PHE A 476 8.76 12.58 -45.48
N ASP A 477 8.03 13.10 -46.48
CA ASP A 477 6.72 12.54 -46.86
C ASP A 477 6.87 11.13 -47.46
N GLN A 478 7.90 10.93 -48.28
CA GLN A 478 8.26 9.63 -48.83
C GLN A 478 8.73 8.65 -47.74
N ALA A 479 9.47 9.16 -46.74
CA ALA A 479 9.92 8.38 -45.60
C ALA A 479 8.76 7.98 -44.68
N ILE A 480 7.80 8.88 -44.42
CA ILE A 480 6.59 8.62 -43.64
C ILE A 480 5.76 7.52 -44.30
N GLN A 481 5.52 7.60 -45.62
CA GLN A 481 4.79 6.55 -46.33
C GLN A 481 5.50 5.20 -46.27
N ALA A 482 6.83 5.17 -46.49
CA ALA A 482 7.61 3.95 -46.45
C ALA A 482 7.65 3.30 -45.06
N CYS A 483 7.65 4.11 -44.00
CA CYS A 483 7.74 3.65 -42.62
C CYS A 483 6.38 3.35 -41.98
N LYS A 484 5.27 3.90 -42.49
CA LYS A 484 3.92 3.55 -42.05
C LYS A 484 3.51 2.13 -42.44
N ILE A 485 4.00 1.62 -43.58
CA ILE A 485 3.69 0.26 -44.07
C ILE A 485 4.31 -0.85 -43.19
N LYS A 486 5.29 -0.51 -42.34
CA LYS A 486 6.02 -1.45 -41.47
C LYS A 486 5.57 -1.42 -40.00
N ARG A 487 4.50 -0.70 -39.65
CA ARG A 487 4.06 -0.45 -38.27
C ARG A 487 3.02 -1.41 -37.77
#